data_AF-H1LSK2-F1
#
_entry.id   AF-H1LSK2-F1
#
_cell.length_a   1.000
_cell.length_b   1.000
_cell.length_c   1.000
_cell.angle_alpha   90.00
_cell.angle_beta   90.00
_cell.angle_gamma   90.00
#
_symmetry.space_group_name_H-M   'P 1'
#
loop_
_entity.id
_entity.type
_entity.pdbx_description
1 polymer ?
#
loop_
_entity_poly.entity_id
_entity_poly.type
_entity_poly.pdbx_seq_one_letter_code
_entity_poly.pdbx_strand_id
1 'polypeptide(L)'
;MILIPTYNTVVLPGSKIYFRKDYLQEAGVDKISVGEKVTFLYLKESKDRDITMEDVYPIAVAGQVLSVDDEGGANLEAFNRINVEYIDFTISKCCRSSKAGDR
;
A
#
# COMPACT_ATOMS: atom_id res chain seq x y z
N MET A 1 0.91 9.35 1.46
CA MET A 1 1.75 8.47 0.60
C MET A 1 1.48 7.07 1.05
N ILE A 2 0.91 6.27 0.15
CA ILE A 2 0.42 4.92 0.43
C ILE A 2 1.47 3.92 -0.03
N LEU A 3 1.80 2.94 0.81
CA LEU A 3 2.65 1.81 0.44
C LEU A 3 1.76 0.59 0.24
N ILE A 4 1.85 -0.05 -0.93
CA ILE A 4 1.08 -1.26 -1.26
C ILE A 4 2.08 -2.41 -1.40
N PRO A 5 2.19 -3.30 -0.40
CA PRO A 5 2.93 -4.54 -0.53
C PRO A 5 2.27 -5.42 -1.59
N THR A 6 3.07 -5.90 -2.54
CA THR A 6 2.60 -6.65 -3.71
C THR A 6 3.42 -7.93 -3.83
N TYR A 7 2.75 -9.08 -3.74
CA TYR A 7 3.35 -10.40 -3.95
C TYR A 7 2.79 -11.05 -5.21
N ASN A 8 3.62 -11.77 -5.97
CA ASN A 8 3.24 -12.51 -7.18
C ASN A 8 2.51 -11.68 -8.25
N THR A 9 2.75 -10.37 -8.30
CA THR A 9 2.22 -9.44 -9.31
C THR A 9 3.24 -8.34 -9.56
N VAL A 10 3.36 -7.90 -10.82
CA VAL A 10 4.26 -6.80 -11.22
C VAL A 10 3.43 -5.71 -11.87
N VAL A 11 3.60 -4.48 -11.38
CA VAL A 11 3.08 -3.26 -11.97
C VAL A 11 4.17 -2.62 -12.84
N LEU A 12 3.79 -2.13 -14.01
CA LEU A 12 4.71 -1.45 -14.92
C LEU A 12 4.38 0.05 -15.03
N PRO A 13 5.41 0.91 -15.23
CA PRO A 13 5.19 2.27 -15.68
C PRO A 13 4.26 2.35 -16.91
N GLY A 14 3.33 3.31 -16.90
CA GLY A 14 2.30 3.50 -17.91
C GLY A 14 1.03 2.65 -17.71
N SER A 15 1.02 1.73 -16.73
CA SER A 15 -0.18 0.96 -16.41
C SER A 15 -1.20 1.82 -15.66
N LYS A 16 -2.47 1.68 -16.06
CA LYS A 16 -3.64 2.19 -15.32
C LYS A 16 -4.27 1.05 -14.54
N ILE A 17 -4.48 1.28 -13.25
CA ILE A 17 -4.94 0.27 -12.30
C ILE A 17 -6.18 0.80 -11.62
N TYR A 18 -7.13 -0.07 -11.34
CA TYR A 18 -8.30 0.24 -10.56
C TYR A 18 -8.29 -0.59 -9.28
N PHE A 19 -8.36 0.08 -8.12
CA PHE A 19 -8.58 -0.57 -6.83
C PHE A 19 -10.00 -0.33 -6.38
N ARG A 20 -10.70 -1.42 -6.10
CA ARG A 20 -12.00 -1.37 -5.42
C ARG A 20 -11.79 -0.95 -3.96
N LYS A 21 -12.83 -0.35 -3.37
CA LYS A 21 -12.82 0.13 -1.99
C LYS A 21 -12.53 -0.98 -0.96
N ASP A 22 -13.06 -2.18 -1.16
CA ASP A 22 -12.84 -3.35 -0.29
C ASP A 22 -11.35 -3.66 -0.16
N TYR A 23 -10.64 -3.72 -1.29
CA TYR A 23 -9.21 -3.99 -1.33
C TYR A 23 -8.38 -2.90 -0.64
N LEU A 24 -8.76 -1.63 -0.82
CA LEU A 24 -8.08 -0.50 -0.14
C LEU A 24 -8.25 -0.57 1.38
N GLN A 25 -9.44 -0.94 1.86
CA GLN A 25 -9.70 -1.10 3.29
C GLN A 25 -8.94 -2.27 3.91
N GLU A 26 -8.86 -3.41 3.20
CA GLU A 26 -8.04 -4.56 3.61
C GLU A 26 -6.56 -4.20 3.71
N ALA A 27 -6.08 -3.31 2.83
CA ALA A 27 -4.73 -2.76 2.88
C ALA A 27 -4.51 -1.66 3.94
N GLY A 28 -5.54 -1.34 4.74
CA GLY A 28 -5.47 -0.32 5.81
C GLY A 28 -5.54 1.12 5.32
N VAL A 29 -6.04 1.36 4.09
CA VAL A 29 -6.22 2.70 3.51
C VAL A 29 -7.66 3.16 3.75
N ASP A 30 -7.89 3.84 4.87
CA ASP A 30 -9.24 4.32 5.25
C ASP A 30 -9.73 5.49 4.40
N LYS A 31 -8.80 6.31 3.88
CA LYS A 31 -9.10 7.46 3.04
C LYS A 31 -8.07 7.57 1.93
N ILE A 32 -8.57 7.66 0.70
CA ILE A 32 -7.76 7.90 -0.50
C ILE A 32 -8.23 9.18 -1.17
N SER A 33 -7.29 10.03 -1.57
CA SER A 33 -7.60 11.30 -2.22
C SER A 33 -6.93 11.37 -3.59
N VAL A 34 -7.56 12.11 -4.51
CA VAL A 34 -6.95 12.43 -5.81
C VAL A 34 -5.62 13.14 -5.59
N GLY A 35 -4.60 12.74 -6.35
CA GLY A 35 -3.24 13.27 -6.22
C GLY A 35 -2.38 12.55 -5.18
N GLU A 36 -2.93 11.61 -4.41
CA GLU A 36 -2.14 10.86 -3.44
C GLU A 36 -1.12 9.94 -4.12
N LYS A 37 0.13 10.02 -3.66
CA LYS A 37 1.23 9.19 -4.16
C LYS A 37 1.15 7.79 -3.58
N VAL A 38 1.30 6.81 -4.45
CA VAL A 38 1.27 5.37 -4.14
C VAL A 38 2.58 4.73 -4.56
N THR A 39 3.09 3.81 -3.76
CA THR A 39 4.29 3.04 -4.07
C THR A 39 4.00 1.56 -3.92
N PHE A 40 4.17 0.81 -5.02
CA PHE A 40 4.09 -0.65 -5.04
C PHE A 40 5.44 -1.23 -4.60
N LEU A 41 5.45 -1.86 -3.43
CA LEU A 41 6.61 -2.58 -2.89
C LEU A 41 6.50 -4.05 -3.27
N TYR A 42 7.50 -4.61 -3.94
CA TYR A 42 7.46 -6.01 -4.34
C TYR A 42 8.06 -6.90 -3.26
N LEU A 43 7.26 -7.84 -2.78
CA LEU A 43 7.67 -8.83 -1.80
C LEU A 43 8.25 -10.06 -2.48
N LYS A 44 9.29 -10.64 -1.86
CA LYS A 44 9.87 -11.92 -2.26
C LYS A 44 8.98 -13.11 -1.90
N GLU A 45 8.28 -13.00 -0.77
CA GLU A 45 7.36 -14.01 -0.24
C GLU A 45 6.03 -13.36 0.18
N SER A 46 4.98 -14.17 0.33
CA SER A 46 3.68 -13.68 0.81
C SER A 46 3.76 -13.31 2.29
N LYS A 47 3.61 -12.03 2.62
CA LYS A 47 3.72 -11.54 4.00
C LYS A 47 2.84 -10.30 4.22
N ASP A 48 2.02 -10.34 5.27
CA ASP A 48 1.03 -9.29 5.56
C ASP A 48 1.47 -8.33 6.68
N ARG A 49 2.46 -8.71 7.50
CA ARG A 49 2.94 -7.96 8.68
C ARG A 49 4.44 -8.10 8.86
N ASP A 50 5.04 -7.19 9.63
CA ASP A 50 6.47 -7.22 9.98
C ASP A 50 7.40 -7.29 8.75
N ILE A 51 7.03 -6.57 7.68
CA ILE A 51 7.81 -6.48 6.45
C ILE A 51 9.10 -5.72 6.75
N THR A 52 10.23 -6.31 6.37
CA THR A 52 11.58 -5.75 6.51
C THR A 52 12.23 -5.58 5.14
N MET A 53 13.39 -4.91 5.09
CA MET A 53 14.15 -4.76 3.84
C MET A 53 14.58 -6.09 3.21
N GLU A 54 14.73 -7.15 4.00
CA GLU A 54 15.12 -8.47 3.48
C GLU A 54 13.99 -9.14 2.69
N ASP A 55 12.74 -8.82 3.04
CA ASP A 55 11.53 -9.36 2.42
C ASP A 55 11.20 -8.68 1.07
N VAL A 56 11.82 -7.54 0.79
CA VAL A 56 11.45 -6.64 -0.33
C VAL A 56 12.54 -6.67 -1.41
N TYR A 57 12.15 -6.63 -2.68
CA TYR A 57 13.10 -6.37 -3.76
C TYR A 57 13.56 -4.90 -3.75
N PRO A 58 14.82 -4.58 -4.08
CA PRO A 58 15.34 -3.21 -4.05
C PRO A 58 14.82 -2.33 -5.21
N ILE A 59 13.67 -2.68 -5.77
CA ILE A 59 12.98 -1.97 -6.84
C ILE A 59 11.48 -1.90 -6.51
N ALA A 60 10.88 -0.75 -6.72
CA ALA A 60 9.47 -0.50 -6.54
C ALA A 60 8.93 0.35 -7.70
N VAL A 61 7.61 0.51 -7.76
CA VAL A 61 6.96 1.37 -8.76
C VAL A 61 6.12 2.44 -8.08
N ALA A 62 6.37 3.69 -8.44
CA ALA A 62 5.61 4.84 -8.00
C ALA A 62 4.41 5.08 -8.94
N GLY A 63 3.31 5.48 -8.33
CA GLY A 63 2.05 5.83 -8.97
C GLY A 63 1.31 6.94 -8.21
N GLN A 64 0.19 7.38 -8.78
CA GLN A 64 -0.66 8.42 -8.21
C GLN A 64 -2.12 8.11 -8.49
N VAL A 65 -2.97 8.47 -7.53
CA VAL A 65 -4.42 8.41 -7.69
C VAL A 65 -4.87 9.51 -8.64
N LEU A 66 -5.47 9.11 -9.76
CA LEU A 66 -6.02 10.02 -10.78
C LEU A 66 -7.46 10.42 -10.46
N SER A 67 -8.27 9.49 -9.97
CA SER A 67 -9.66 9.73 -9.61
C SER A 67 -10.13 8.76 -8.53
N VAL A 68 -11.16 9.16 -7.81
CA VAL A 68 -11.91 8.32 -6.86
C VAL A 68 -13.36 8.33 -7.34
N ASP A 69 -13.99 7.16 -7.43
CA ASP A 69 -15.39 7.04 -7.82
C ASP A 69 -16.34 7.21 -6.62
N ASP A 70 -17.64 7.27 -6.90
CA ASP A 70 -18.69 7.47 -5.89
C ASP A 70 -18.82 6.28 -4.91
N GLU A 71 -18.35 5.09 -5.31
CA GLU A 71 -18.33 3.90 -4.47
C GLU A 71 -17.08 3.84 -3.58
N GLY A 72 -16.11 4.74 -3.80
CA GLY A 72 -14.84 4.86 -3.09
C GLY A 72 -13.72 3.99 -3.65
N GLY A 73 -13.88 3.45 -4.87
CA GLY A 73 -12.79 2.87 -5.66
C GLY A 73 -11.89 3.96 -6.25
N ALA A 74 -10.64 3.60 -6.53
CA ALA A 74 -9.62 4.54 -7.00
C ALA A 74 -8.98 4.08 -8.31
N ASN A 75 -8.85 5.01 -9.26
CA ASN A 75 -8.05 4.81 -10.47
C ASN A 75 -6.66 5.41 -10.26
N LEU A 76 -5.63 4.66 -10.63
CA LEU A 76 -4.24 5.00 -10.40
C LEU A 76 -3.46 4.83 -11.70
N GLU A 77 -2.44 5.65 -11.86
CA GLU A 77 -1.46 5.50 -12.93
C GLU A 77 -0.08 5.31 -12.32
N ALA A 78 0.60 4.26 -12.76
CA ALA A 78 2.00 4.01 -12.45
C ALA A 78 2.89 4.78 -13.43
N PHE A 79 3.95 5.41 -12.97
CA PHE A 79 4.79 6.25 -13.83
C PHE A 79 6.28 5.92 -13.79
N ASN A 80 6.88 5.66 -12.63
CA ASN A 80 8.33 5.49 -12.53
C ASN A 80 8.73 4.31 -11.65
N ARG A 81 9.84 3.66 -12.01
CA ARG A 81 10.53 2.72 -11.13
C ARG A 81 11.39 3.52 -10.15
N ILE A 82 11.46 3.04 -8.91
CA ILE A 82 12.29 3.64 -7.86
C ILE A 82 13.16 2.55 -7.23
N ASN A 83 14.37 2.93 -6.82
CA ASN A 83 15.21 2.07 -6.01
C ASN A 83 14.80 2.20 -4.55
N VAL A 84 14.73 1.07 -3.86
CA VAL A 84 14.37 1.02 -2.44
C VAL A 84 15.64 0.78 -1.64
N GLU A 85 16.10 1.81 -0.92
CA GLU A 85 17.29 1.73 -0.08
C GLU A 85 16.95 1.45 1.39
N TYR A 86 15.81 1.96 1.84
CA TYR A 86 15.36 1.84 3.21
C TYR A 86 13.83 1.95 3.29
N ILE A 87 13.22 1.14 4.15
CA ILE A 87 11.81 1.20 4.49
C ILE A 87 11.69 1.19 6.00
N ASP A 88 10.91 2.11 6.54
CA ASP A 88 10.54 2.15 7.94
C ASP A 88 9.03 2.24 8.04
N PHE A 89 8.44 1.23 8.65
CA PHE A 89 7.03 1.22 8.97
C PHE A 89 6.87 1.85 10.35
N THR A 90 6.55 3.14 10.40
CA THR A 90 6.07 3.74 11.64
C THR A 90 4.72 3.12 11.95
N ILE A 91 4.71 2.08 12.79
CA ILE A 91 3.47 1.50 13.29
C ILE A 91 2.79 2.60 14.12
N SER A 92 1.87 3.34 13.50
CA SER A 92 0.87 4.08 14.26
C SER A 92 0.11 3.02 15.03
N LYS A 93 0.40 2.92 16.34
CA LYS A 93 -0.32 2.05 17.28
C LYS A 93 -1.82 2.21 17.03
N CYS A 94 -2.42 1.28 16.29
CA CYS A 94 -3.86 1.12 16.35
C CYS A 94 -4.16 0.79 17.82
N CYS A 95 -4.96 1.65 18.45
CA CYS A 95 -5.17 1.69 19.89
C CYS A 95 -5.40 0.29 20.46
N ARG A 96 -4.56 -0.07 21.46
CA ARG A 96 -4.91 -1.08 22.44
C ARG A 96 -6.21 -0.63 23.10
N SER A 97 -7.35 -1.21 22.75
CA SER A 97 -8.47 -1.25 23.67
C SER A 97 -8.14 -2.30 24.72
N SER A 98 -7.44 -1.84 25.76
CA SER A 98 -7.49 -2.43 27.08
C SER A 98 -8.95 -2.64 27.49
N LYS A 99 -9.34 -3.89 27.73
CA LYS A 99 -10.18 -4.19 28.90
C LYS A 99 -9.49 -5.28 29.70
N ALA A 100 -8.74 -4.81 30.69
CA ALA A 100 -8.43 -5.57 31.88
C ALA A 100 -9.74 -5.88 32.63
N GLY A 101 -9.81 -7.11 33.14
CA GLY A 101 -10.65 -7.64 34.23
C GLY A 101 -11.97 -6.94 34.58
N ASP A 102 -13.04 -7.73 34.57
CA ASP A 102 -13.81 -7.86 35.80
C ASP A 102 -14.16 -9.33 36.04
N ARG A 103 -14.27 -9.67 37.32
CA ARG A 103 -14.43 -11.01 37.88
C ARG A 103 -15.73 -11.70 37.48
#